data_AF-A0A0D3AH15-F1
#
_entry.id   AF-A0A0D3AH15-F1
#
_cell.length_a   1.000
_cell.length_b   1.000
_cell.length_c   1.000
_cell.angle_alpha   90.00
_cell.angle_beta   90.00
_cell.angle_gamma   90.00
#
_symmetry.space_group_name_H-M   'P 1'
#
loop_
_entity.id
_entity.type
_entity.pdbx_description
1 polymer ?
#
loop_
_entity_poly.entity_id
_entity_poly.type
_entity_poly.pdbx_seq_one_letter_code
_entity_poly.pdbx_strand_id
1 'polypeptide(L)'
;SRNGKVFEGKDSTPLEILQYATSEADSWSLAHVVPEKREVEDITPLPVTQDSPSMRPFCRFDASWKDDDARYGGGFVMEKEDGIT
;
A
#
# COMPACT_ATOMS: atom_id res chain seq x y z
N SER A 1 14.57 5.62 11.44
CA SER A 1 13.62 5.61 10.31
C SER A 1 12.29 5.03 10.78
N ARG A 2 11.18 5.23 10.06
CA ARG A 2 9.83 4.75 10.41
C ARG A 2 9.72 3.23 10.58
N ASN A 3 10.66 2.47 10.00
CA ASN A 3 10.67 1.00 10.05
C ASN A 3 11.96 0.42 10.64
N GLY A 4 12.67 1.18 11.48
CA GLY A 4 13.98 0.77 12.02
C GLY A 4 13.94 -0.55 12.81
N LYS A 5 12.80 -0.94 13.38
CA LYS A 5 12.66 -2.24 14.02
C LYS A 5 12.69 -3.41 13.02
N VAL A 6 11.98 -3.28 11.90
CA VAL A 6 11.81 -4.35 10.90
C VAL A 6 13.05 -4.49 10.01
N PHE A 7 13.67 -3.36 9.63
CA PHE A 7 14.79 -3.35 8.67
C PHE A 7 16.16 -3.06 9.30
N GLU A 8 16.24 -2.43 10.47
CA GLU A 8 17.51 -2.08 11.13
C GLU A 8 17.77 -2.92 12.40
N GLY A 9 16.89 -3.86 12.76
CA GLY A 9 17.05 -4.75 13.92
C GLY A 9 17.12 -4.05 15.27
N LYS A 10 16.60 -2.83 15.38
CA LYS A 10 16.60 -2.07 16.64
C LYS A 10 15.57 -2.61 17.61
N ASP A 11 16.00 -2.90 18.83
CA ASP A 11 15.10 -3.23 19.92
C ASP A 11 14.20 -2.03 20.23
N SER A 12 12.88 -2.24 20.11
CA SER A 12 11.85 -1.29 20.49
C SER A 12 11.07 -1.87 21.65
N THR A 13 10.83 -1.05 22.66
CA THR A 13 10.07 -1.45 23.84
C THR A 13 8.61 -1.76 23.47
N PRO A 14 7.90 -2.60 24.25
CA PRO A 14 6.48 -2.88 24.02
C PRO A 14 5.61 -1.64 23.88
N LEU A 15 5.91 -0.57 24.63
CA LEU A 15 5.17 0.67 24.59
C LEU A 15 5.36 1.42 23.27
N GLU A 16 6.60 1.49 22.76
CA GLU A 16 6.90 2.13 21.48
C GLU A 16 6.19 1.40 20.33
N ILE A 17 6.17 0.06 20.37
CA ILE A 17 5.46 -0.75 19.36
C ILE A 17 3.97 -0.42 19.33
N LEU A 18 3.33 -0.32 20.50
CA LEU A 18 1.93 0.06 20.61
C LEU A 18 1.69 1.45 20.01
N GLN A 19 2.53 2.42 20.34
CA GLN A 19 2.42 3.78 19.80
C GLN A 19 2.57 3.82 18.28
N TYR A 20 3.56 3.09 17.73
CA TYR A 20 3.75 3.01 16.28
C TYR A 20 2.55 2.37 15.58
N ALA A 21 2.07 1.24 16.10
CA ALA A 21 0.92 0.53 15.53
C ALA A 21 -0.35 1.40 15.54
N THR A 22 -0.61 2.12 16.64
CA THR A 22 -1.73 3.07 16.71
C THR A 22 -1.57 4.19 15.69
N SER A 23 -0.39 4.82 15.62
CA SER A 23 -0.14 5.92 14.69
C SER A 23 -0.28 5.49 13.22
N GLU A 24 0.14 4.26 12.91
CA GLU A 24 0.01 3.68 11.59
C GLU A 24 -1.46 3.43 11.27
N ALA A 25 -2.20 2.76 12.16
CA ALA A 25 -3.64 2.52 12.00
C ALA A 25 -4.44 3.81 11.77
N ASP A 26 -4.15 4.87 12.53
CA ASP A 26 -4.79 6.18 12.38
C ASP A 26 -4.45 6.83 11.02
N SER A 27 -3.19 6.73 10.60
CA SER A 27 -2.74 7.23 9.29
C SER A 27 -3.41 6.49 8.14
N TRP A 28 -3.53 5.16 8.24
CA TRP A 28 -4.25 4.33 7.28
C TRP A 28 -5.73 4.70 7.24
N SER A 29 -6.36 4.89 8.40
CA SER A 29 -7.76 5.31 8.47
C SER A 29 -7.99 6.66 7.79
N LEU A 30 -7.13 7.65 8.06
CA LEU A 30 -7.22 8.98 7.46
C LEU A 30 -7.04 8.96 5.94
N ALA A 31 -6.11 8.15 5.43
CA ALA A 31 -5.88 8.02 4.00
C ALA A 31 -7.12 7.49 3.24
N HIS A 32 -7.99 6.73 3.92
CA HIS A 32 -9.24 6.21 3.34
C HIS A 32 -10.41 7.19 3.46
N VAL A 33 -10.25 8.33 4.13
CA VAL A 33 -11.26 9.39 4.13
C VAL A 33 -11.13 10.17 2.83
N VAL A 34 -11.84 9.70 1.80
CA VAL A 34 -12.04 10.45 0.55
C VAL A 34 -12.82 11.71 0.89
N PRO A 35 -12.32 12.93 0.61
CA PRO A 35 -13.10 14.13 0.77
C PRO A 35 -14.32 14.03 -0.14
N GLU A 36 -15.52 14.13 0.43
CA GLU A 36 -16.75 14.29 -0.34
C GLU A 36 -16.57 15.57 -1.18
N LYS A 37 -16.28 15.39 -2.46
CA LYS A 37 -16.16 16.49 -3.40
C LYS A 37 -17.53 17.15 -3.42
N ARG A 38 -17.65 18.37 -2.87
CA ARG A 38 -18.77 19.24 -3.20
C ARG A 38 -18.67 19.51 -4.69
N GLU A 39 -19.40 18.74 -5.48
CA GLU A 39 -19.64 19.00 -6.88
C GLU A 39 -20.43 20.32 -6.95
N VAL A 40 -19.71 21.43 -7.16
CA VAL A 40 -20.34 22.66 -7.62
C VAL A 40 -20.70 22.40 -9.07
N GLU A 41 -22.01 22.41 -9.32
CA GLU A 41 -22.64 22.25 -10.63
C GLU A 41 -22.01 23.19 -11.67
N ASP A 42 -21.11 22.67 -12.50
CA ASP A 42 -20.81 23.25 -13.79
C ASP A 42 -21.20 22.22 -14.85
N ILE A 43 -22.23 22.57 -15.62
CA ILE A 43 -22.93 21.71 -16.58
C ILE A 43 -22.01 21.52 -17.78
N THR A 44 -21.01 20.67 -17.63
CA THR A 44 -20.36 19.98 -18.74
C THR A 44 -20.57 18.50 -18.47
N PRO A 45 -21.19 17.72 -19.38
CA PRO A 45 -21.24 16.28 -19.20
C PRO A 45 -19.80 15.76 -19.32
N LEU A 46 -19.13 15.64 -18.17
CA LEU A 46 -17.92 14.86 -18.08
C LEU A 46 -18.30 13.45 -18.53
N PRO A 47 -17.50 12.80 -19.39
CA PRO A 47 -17.74 11.40 -19.68
C PRO A 47 -17.75 10.69 -18.33
N VAL A 48 -18.84 9.97 -18.06
CA VAL A 48 -18.88 9.02 -16.96
C VAL A 48 -17.69 8.11 -17.21
N THR A 49 -16.59 8.32 -16.50
CA THR A 49 -15.60 7.27 -16.33
C THR A 49 -16.34 6.23 -15.52
N GLN A 50 -17.02 5.33 -16.24
CA GLN A 50 -17.18 3.99 -15.73
C GLN A 50 -15.75 3.57 -15.42
N ASP A 51 -15.35 3.65 -14.15
CA ASP A 51 -14.40 2.72 -13.59
C ASP A 51 -15.09 1.36 -13.68
N SER A 52 -15.21 0.84 -14.91
CA SER A 52 -15.22 -0.59 -15.12
C SER A 52 -14.00 -1.07 -14.37
N PRO A 53 -14.14 -1.98 -13.38
CA PRO A 53 -12.99 -2.50 -12.66
C PRO A 53 -12.02 -2.99 -13.71
N SER A 54 -10.88 -2.30 -13.86
CA SER A 54 -10.01 -2.58 -14.97
C SER A 54 -9.61 -4.04 -14.79
N MET A 55 -9.98 -4.89 -15.75
CA MET A 55 -9.66 -6.33 -15.76
C MET A 55 -8.16 -6.55 -16.04
N ARG A 56 -7.33 -5.67 -15.49
CA ARG A 56 -5.89 -5.68 -15.64
C ARG A 56 -5.35 -6.63 -14.58
N PRO A 57 -4.45 -7.55 -14.96
CA PRO A 57 -3.86 -8.49 -14.01
C PRO A 57 -3.13 -7.72 -12.92
N PHE A 58 -3.46 -8.01 -11.66
CA PHE A 58 -2.78 -7.39 -10.53
C PHE A 58 -1.47 -8.11 -10.28
N CYS A 59 -0.36 -7.40 -10.39
CA CYS A 59 0.97 -7.98 -10.24
C CYS A 59 1.66 -7.40 -9.00
N ARG A 60 2.18 -8.28 -8.13
CA ARG A 60 3.02 -7.93 -6.99
C ARG A 60 4.42 -8.46 -7.21
N PHE A 61 5.40 -7.58 -7.00
CA PHE A 61 6.81 -7.92 -7.02
C PHE A 61 7.39 -7.58 -5.66
N ASP A 62 8.22 -8.47 -5.15
CA ASP A 62 9.02 -8.23 -3.95
C ASP A 62 10.46 -8.61 -4.23
N ALA A 63 11.40 -7.87 -3.66
CA ALA A 63 12.81 -8.17 -3.79
C ALA A 63 13.54 -7.87 -2.49
N SER A 64 14.50 -8.72 -2.17
CA SER A 64 15.36 -8.56 -1.01
C SER A 64 16.81 -8.80 -1.41
N TRP A 65 17.70 -8.00 -0.83
CA TRP A 65 19.14 -8.11 -0.99
C TRP A 65 19.82 -7.64 0.29
N LYS A 66 21.10 -7.97 0.42
CA LYS A 66 21.97 -7.47 1.50
C LYS A 66 23.10 -6.66 0.87
N ASP A 67 23.51 -5.58 1.53
CA ASP A 67 24.51 -4.66 0.99
C ASP A 67 25.89 -5.31 0.77
N ASP A 68 26.19 -6.40 1.50
CA ASP A 68 27.44 -7.14 1.48
C ASP A 68 27.38 -8.47 0.72
N ASP A 69 26.25 -8.77 0.08
CA ASP A 69 26.05 -9.98 -0.72
C ASP A 69 25.71 -9.59 -2.17
N ALA A 70 26.42 -10.17 -3.14
CA ALA A 70 26.16 -9.95 -4.56
C ALA A 70 24.86 -10.63 -5.04
N ARG A 71 24.22 -11.44 -4.19
CA ARG A 71 23.00 -12.16 -4.50
C ARG A 71 21.77 -11.39 -4.01
N TYR A 72 20.69 -11.51 -4.77
CA TYR A 72 19.37 -11.00 -4.40
C TYR A 72 18.32 -12.11 -4.55
N GLY A 73 17.26 -12.02 -3.76
CA GLY A 73 16.06 -12.83 -3.89
C GLY A 73 14.92 -11.98 -4.43
N GLY A 74 14.07 -12.58 -5.26
CA GLY A 74 12.89 -11.92 -5.81
C GLY A 74 11.68 -12.84 -5.80
N GLY A 75 10.51 -12.25 -5.56
CA GLY A 75 9.20 -12.90 -5.65
C GLY A 75 8.31 -12.16 -6.65
N PHE A 76 7.49 -12.93 -7.36
CA PHE A 76 6.50 -12.41 -8.30
C PHE A 76 5.19 -13.15 -8.11
N VAL A 77 4.11 -12.38 -8.02
CA VAL A 77 2.74 -12.87 -7.92
C VAL A 77 1.90 -12.13 -8.95
N MET A 78 1.11 -12.88 -9.73
CA MET A 78 0.12 -12.32 -10.64
C MET A 78 -1.24 -12.90 -10.27
N GLU A 79 -2.16 -12.03 -9.89
CA GLU A 79 -3.55 -12.41 -9.69
C GLU A 79 -4.24 -12.40 -11.05
N LYS A 80 -4.69 -13.58 -11.46
CA LYS A 80 -5.58 -13.74 -12.61
C LYS A 80 -7.00 -13.37 -12.18
N GLU A 81 -7.81 -13.06 -13.17
CA GLU A 81 -9.24 -12.70 -13.07
C GLU A 81 -10.06 -13.64 -12.15
N ASP A 82 -9.63 -14.90 -12.03
CA ASP A 82 -10.32 -15.96 -11.30
C ASP A 82 -9.92 -16.10 -9.82
N GLY A 83 -9.06 -15.21 -9.29
CA GLY A 83 -8.61 -15.26 -7.89
C GLY A 83 -7.71 -16.46 -7.55
N ILE A 84 -7.22 -17.18 -8.56
CA ILE A 84 -6.26 -18.28 -8.41
C ILE A 84 -4.88 -17.75 -8.79
N THR A 85 -4.02 -17.67 -7.78
CA THR A 85 -2.58 -17.34 -7.88
C THR A 85 -1.80 -18.37 -8.67
#